data_AF-A0A534NDL0-F1
#
_entry.id   AF-A0A534NDL0-F1
#
_cell.length_a   1.000
_cell.length_b   1.000
_cell.length_c   1.000
_cell.angle_alpha   90.00
_cell.angle_beta   90.00
_cell.angle_gamma   90.00
#
_symmetry.space_group_name_H-M   'P 1'
#
loop_
_entity.id
_entity.type
_entity.pdbx_description
1 polymer ?
#
loop_
_entity_poly.entity_id
_entity_poly.type
_entity_poly.pdbx_seq_one_letter_code
_entity_poly.pdbx_strand_id
1 'polypeptide(L)'
;MLKMGRLTDSGQVGERFFSPEMTIWRIDREMALLLGGGRALLMQLAHPKVAAGVADYSHFREDPLARLYRTMNTMWSIVFDQESEARASLGRVTDIHRRVQGLIQAGEPLPPGTPYDALDPALLLWVHATLVDSALLTYDLFVEPLSS
;
A
#
# COMPACT_ATOMS: atom_id res chain seq x y z
N MET A 1 -55.64 14.90 6.00
CA MET A 1 -54.62 15.20 7.04
C MET A 1 -53.72 13.98 7.16
N LEU A 2 -52.66 13.92 6.36
CA LEU A 2 -51.73 12.78 6.28
C LEU A 2 -50.39 13.26 6.85
N LYS A 3 -49.89 12.62 7.91
CA LYS A 3 -48.61 12.97 8.54
C LYS A 3 -47.47 12.66 7.57
N MET A 4 -46.79 13.70 7.11
CA MET A 4 -45.49 13.59 6.45
C MET A 4 -44.44 13.25 7.52
N GLY A 5 -44.09 11.97 7.64
CA GLY A 5 -42.97 11.53 8.48
C GLY A 5 -41.66 12.03 7.88
N ARG A 6 -40.88 12.77 8.67
CA ARG A 6 -39.53 13.23 8.31
C ARG A 6 -38.67 12.05 7.90
N LEU A 7 -38.10 12.14 6.69
CA LEU A 7 -36.87 11.43 6.33
C LEU A 7 -35.75 11.99 7.21
N THR A 8 -35.45 11.32 8.32
CA THR A 8 -34.13 11.43 8.94
C THR A 8 -33.28 10.31 8.36
N ASP A 9 -32.82 10.50 7.11
CA ASP A 9 -31.64 9.78 6.64
C ASP A 9 -30.42 10.59 7.07
N SER A 10 -30.09 10.51 8.37
CA SER A 10 -28.73 10.76 8.79
C SER A 10 -27.95 9.51 8.41
N GLY A 11 -27.56 9.40 7.14
CA GLY A 11 -26.72 8.32 6.64
C GLY A 11 -25.50 8.20 7.54
N GLN A 12 -25.47 7.17 8.39
CA GLN A 12 -24.31 6.88 9.20
C GLN A 12 -23.21 6.48 8.23
N VAL A 13 -22.35 7.45 7.90
CA VAL A 13 -21.05 7.17 7.30
C VAL A 13 -20.34 6.27 8.31
N GLY A 14 -20.12 5.00 7.96
CA GLY A 14 -19.40 4.09 8.84
C GLY A 14 -18.01 4.64 9.17
N GLU A 15 -17.49 4.23 10.33
CA GLU A 15 -16.17 4.65 10.82
C GLU A 15 -15.08 4.36 9.76
N ARG A 16 -14.05 5.20 9.69
CA ARG A 16 -12.93 5.10 8.74
C ARG A 16 -11.63 5.19 9.52
N PHE A 17 -10.58 4.51 9.05
CA PHE A 17 -9.25 4.68 9.64
C PHE A 17 -8.72 6.10 9.48
N PHE A 18 -9.00 6.71 8.32
CA PHE A 18 -8.54 8.05 7.99
C PHE A 18 -9.72 8.90 7.52
N SER A 19 -9.96 9.99 8.22
CA SER A 19 -11.01 10.95 7.86
C SER A 19 -10.49 11.96 6.82
N PRO A 20 -11.38 12.59 6.04
CA PRO A 20 -11.00 13.53 4.98
C PRO A 20 -10.11 14.70 5.40
N GLU A 21 -10.14 15.08 6.68
CA GLU A 21 -9.32 16.12 7.27
C GLU A 21 -7.88 15.67 7.60
N MET A 22 -7.58 14.38 7.55
CA MET A 22 -6.24 13.85 7.82
C MET A 22 -5.29 14.06 6.64
N THR A 23 -4.01 14.30 6.95
CA THR A 23 -2.97 14.57 5.93
C THR A 23 -2.81 13.40 4.95
N ILE A 24 -2.83 12.16 5.45
CA ILE A 24 -2.74 10.96 4.60
C ILE A 24 -3.88 10.89 3.59
N TRP A 25 -5.11 11.23 4.00
CA TRP A 25 -6.26 11.29 3.08
C TRP A 25 -5.99 12.32 1.99
N ARG A 26 -5.56 13.54 2.36
CA ARG A 26 -5.27 14.64 1.43
C ARG A 26 -4.19 14.27 0.41
N ILE A 27 -3.14 13.58 0.84
CA ILE A 27 -2.02 13.19 -0.03
C ILE A 27 -2.43 12.05 -0.95
N ASP A 28 -2.98 10.96 -0.40
CA ASP A 28 -3.23 9.73 -1.15
C ASP A 28 -4.35 9.84 -2.18
N ARG A 29 -5.16 10.92 -2.14
CA ARG A 29 -6.21 11.17 -3.13
C ARG A 29 -5.67 11.66 -4.47
N GLU A 30 -4.41 12.07 -4.52
CA GLU A 30 -3.80 12.65 -5.71
C GLU A 30 -3.26 11.57 -6.65
N MET A 31 -3.82 11.47 -7.86
CA MET A 31 -3.35 10.50 -8.87
C MET A 31 -1.90 10.76 -9.33
N ALA A 32 -1.38 11.97 -9.11
CA ALA A 32 0.01 12.32 -9.38
C ALA A 32 1.00 11.41 -8.64
N LEU A 33 0.61 10.82 -7.50
CA LEU A 33 1.46 9.88 -6.75
C LEU A 33 1.87 8.63 -7.56
N LEU A 34 1.10 8.27 -8.60
CA LEU A 34 1.46 7.17 -9.51
C LEU A 34 2.79 7.41 -10.24
N LEU A 35 3.17 8.69 -10.46
CA LEU A 35 4.45 9.06 -11.05
C LEU A 35 5.63 8.64 -10.16
N GLY A 36 5.43 8.57 -8.84
CA GLY A 36 6.41 8.10 -7.86
C GLY A 36 6.48 6.58 -7.72
N GLY A 37 5.54 5.83 -8.29
CA GLY A 37 5.43 4.39 -8.10
C GLY A 37 6.67 3.62 -8.58
N GLY A 38 7.25 4.03 -9.71
CA GLY A 38 8.48 3.42 -10.23
C GLY A 38 9.68 3.62 -9.31
N ARG A 39 9.81 4.81 -8.71
CA ARG A 39 10.85 5.12 -7.72
C ARG A 39 10.68 4.26 -6.47
N ALA A 40 9.46 4.20 -5.92
CA ALA A 40 9.16 3.36 -4.76
C ALA A 40 9.54 1.90 -5.01
N LEU A 41 9.15 1.34 -6.17
CA LEU A 41 9.47 -0.03 -6.54
C LEU A 41 10.98 -0.29 -6.60
N LEU A 42 11.75 0.61 -7.24
CA LEU A 42 13.20 0.46 -7.33
C LEU A 42 13.86 0.50 -5.94
N MET A 43 13.40 1.38 -5.05
CA MET A 43 13.90 1.44 -3.67
C MET A 43 13.52 0.20 -2.86
N GLN A 44 12.31 -0.35 -3.05
CA GLN A 44 11.89 -1.60 -2.41
C GLN A 44 12.81 -2.75 -2.83
N LEU A 45 13.07 -2.88 -4.13
CA LEU A 45 13.93 -3.92 -4.70
C LEU A 45 15.41 -3.74 -4.38
N ALA A 46 15.84 -2.58 -3.85
CA ALA A 46 17.20 -2.40 -3.38
C ALA A 46 17.50 -3.22 -2.10
N HIS A 47 16.48 -3.72 -1.39
CA HIS A 47 16.67 -4.64 -0.27
C HIS A 47 16.66 -6.10 -0.77
N PRO A 48 17.75 -6.88 -0.64
CA PRO A 48 17.87 -8.20 -1.26
C PRO A 48 16.76 -9.19 -0.86
N LYS A 49 16.34 -9.18 0.42
CA LYS A 49 15.22 -10.01 0.89
C LYS A 49 13.86 -9.65 0.24
N VAL A 50 13.62 -8.37 -0.02
CA VAL A 50 12.39 -7.91 -0.69
C VAL A 50 12.45 -8.31 -2.16
N ALA A 51 13.60 -8.12 -2.81
CA ALA A 51 13.82 -8.54 -4.19
C ALA A 51 13.59 -10.05 -4.38
N ALA A 52 14.11 -10.88 -3.47
CA ALA A 52 13.88 -12.33 -3.49
C ALA A 52 12.39 -12.68 -3.35
N GLY A 53 11.70 -12.10 -2.37
CA GLY A 53 10.26 -12.34 -2.20
C GLY A 53 9.42 -11.91 -3.42
N VAL A 54 9.81 -10.82 -4.10
CA VAL A 54 9.16 -10.41 -5.35
C VAL A 54 9.47 -11.37 -6.48
N ALA A 55 10.72 -11.80 -6.64
CA ALA A 55 11.13 -12.73 -7.69
C ALA A 55 10.44 -14.10 -7.56
N ASP A 56 10.30 -14.58 -6.33
CA ASP A 56 9.77 -15.92 -6.05
C ASP A 56 8.23 -15.98 -6.09
N TYR A 57 7.55 -14.88 -5.74
CA TYR A 57 6.09 -14.88 -5.52
C TYR A 57 5.29 -13.86 -6.36
N SER A 58 5.92 -12.98 -7.12
CA SER A 58 5.21 -11.94 -7.87
C SER A 58 5.11 -12.23 -9.36
N HIS A 59 3.88 -12.22 -9.88
CA HIS A 59 3.61 -12.20 -11.32
C HIS A 59 3.81 -10.82 -11.96
N PHE A 60 4.74 -10.01 -11.44
CA PHE A 60 4.94 -8.64 -11.89
C PHE A 60 5.46 -8.57 -13.33
N ARG A 61 6.27 -9.54 -13.76
CA ARG A 61 6.83 -9.55 -15.12
C ARG A 61 5.81 -9.96 -16.16
N GLU A 62 4.92 -10.88 -15.80
CA GLU A 62 3.90 -11.44 -16.67
C GLU A 62 2.70 -10.50 -16.83
N ASP A 63 2.29 -9.86 -15.73
CA ASP A 63 1.14 -8.94 -15.72
C ASP A 63 1.37 -7.73 -14.79
N PRO A 64 2.23 -6.78 -15.21
CA PRO A 64 2.60 -5.62 -14.40
C PRO A 64 1.42 -4.70 -14.12
N LEU A 65 0.49 -4.56 -15.08
CA LEU A 65 -0.68 -3.68 -14.91
C LEU A 65 -1.67 -4.28 -13.93
N ALA A 66 -2.02 -5.56 -14.03
CA ALA A 66 -2.91 -6.16 -13.03
C ALA A 66 -2.25 -6.20 -11.66
N ARG A 67 -0.93 -6.36 -11.57
CA ARG A 67 -0.20 -6.27 -10.30
C ARG A 67 -0.33 -4.86 -9.70
N LEU A 68 -0.15 -3.81 -10.50
CA LEU A 68 -0.34 -2.43 -10.08
C LEU A 68 -1.78 -2.19 -9.59
N TYR A 69 -2.78 -2.60 -10.36
CA TYR A 69 -4.19 -2.47 -9.98
C TYR A 69 -4.50 -3.13 -8.63
N ARG A 70 -3.97 -4.33 -8.37
CA ARG A 70 -4.14 -5.00 -7.07
C ARG A 70 -3.53 -4.19 -5.92
N THR A 71 -2.32 -3.65 -6.11
CA THR A 71 -1.68 -2.81 -5.10
C THR A 71 -2.48 -1.53 -4.84
N MET A 72 -2.94 -0.84 -5.89
CA MET A 72 -3.74 0.39 -5.75
C MET A 72 -5.07 0.12 -5.05
N ASN A 73 -5.77 -0.96 -5.41
CA ASN A 73 -7.02 -1.33 -4.75
C ASN A 73 -6.82 -1.60 -3.25
N THR A 74 -5.71 -2.24 -2.86
CA THR A 74 -5.40 -2.44 -1.44
C THR A 74 -5.13 -1.11 -0.74
N MET A 75 -4.29 -0.24 -1.31
CA MET A 75 -3.97 1.05 -0.70
C MET A 75 -5.20 1.97 -0.59
N TRP A 76 -5.96 2.13 -1.67
CA TRP A 76 -7.19 2.93 -1.65
C TRP A 76 -8.23 2.38 -0.69
N SER A 77 -8.39 1.06 -0.59
CA SER A 77 -9.32 0.49 0.38
C SER A 77 -8.90 0.80 1.83
N ILE A 78 -7.61 0.78 2.14
CA ILE A 78 -7.10 1.12 3.47
C ILE A 78 -7.34 2.60 3.80
N VAL A 79 -7.18 3.50 2.83
CA VAL A 79 -7.24 4.94 3.05
C VAL A 79 -8.66 5.50 2.94
N PHE A 80 -9.45 5.01 1.98
CA PHE A 80 -10.68 5.65 1.53
C PHE A 80 -11.95 4.84 1.75
N ASP A 81 -11.89 3.57 2.17
CA ASP A 81 -13.11 2.82 2.47
C ASP A 81 -13.53 2.99 3.94
N GLN A 82 -14.68 2.44 4.28
CA GLN A 82 -15.10 2.27 5.68
C GLN A 82 -14.19 1.23 6.36
N GLU A 83 -14.10 1.31 7.69
CA GLU A 83 -13.18 0.53 8.51
C GLU A 83 -13.36 -0.98 8.30
N SER A 84 -14.60 -1.46 8.14
CA SER A 84 -14.88 -2.88 7.87
C SER A 84 -14.20 -3.38 6.60
N GLU A 85 -14.29 -2.63 5.51
CA GLU A 85 -13.75 -2.93 4.20
C GLU A 85 -12.22 -2.78 4.20
N ALA A 86 -11.72 -1.73 4.84
CA ALA A 86 -10.30 -1.52 5.06
C ALA A 86 -9.67 -2.67 5.86
N ARG A 87 -10.31 -3.13 6.95
CA ARG A 87 -9.89 -4.31 7.73
C ARG A 87 -9.92 -5.59 6.89
N ALA A 88 -10.94 -5.76 6.05
CA ALA A 88 -11.00 -6.90 5.15
C ALA A 88 -9.85 -6.87 4.11
N SER A 89 -9.50 -5.69 3.59
CA SER A 89 -8.36 -5.50 2.71
C SER A 89 -7.03 -5.80 3.39
N LEU A 90 -6.84 -5.30 4.61
CA LEU A 90 -5.69 -5.60 5.47
C LEU A 90 -5.55 -7.11 5.73
N GLY A 91 -6.67 -7.79 6.02
CA GLY A 91 -6.69 -9.25 6.18
C GLY A 91 -6.20 -9.97 4.93
N ARG A 92 -6.74 -9.63 3.75
CA ARG A 92 -6.35 -10.24 2.48
C ARG A 92 -4.87 -10.04 2.16
N VAL A 93 -4.34 -8.82 2.30
CA VAL A 93 -2.91 -8.57 2.00
C VAL A 93 -2.01 -9.27 3.02
N THR A 94 -2.43 -9.35 4.29
CA THR A 94 -1.71 -10.11 5.32
C THR A 94 -1.67 -11.60 4.98
N ASP A 95 -2.78 -12.18 4.54
CA ASP A 95 -2.84 -13.60 4.12
C ASP A 95 -1.93 -13.90 2.92
N ILE A 96 -1.79 -12.95 2.00
CA ILE A 96 -0.83 -13.06 0.90
C ILE A 96 0.60 -13.01 1.45
N HIS A 97 0.94 -12.02 2.28
CA HIS A 97 2.29 -11.87 2.84
C HIS A 97 2.72 -13.06 3.71
N ARG A 98 1.81 -13.70 4.45
CA ARG A 98 2.09 -14.94 5.21
C ARG A 98 2.70 -16.06 4.35
N ARG A 99 2.41 -16.06 3.04
CA ARG A 99 2.89 -17.08 2.09
C ARG A 99 4.24 -16.70 1.48
N VAL A 100 4.65 -15.44 1.58
CA VAL A 100 5.88 -14.91 0.97
C VAL A 100 7.01 -15.06 1.98
N GLN A 101 7.58 -16.25 2.02
CA GLN A 101 8.69 -16.60 2.89
C GLN A 101 9.58 -17.62 2.17
N GLY A 102 10.88 -17.58 2.42
CA GLY A 102 11.80 -18.45 1.70
C GLY A 102 13.25 -18.26 2.12
N LEU A 103 14.15 -18.81 1.32
CA LEU A 103 15.59 -18.75 1.53
C LEU A 103 16.25 -18.08 0.32
N ILE A 104 17.22 -17.21 0.58
CA ILE A 104 18.07 -16.61 -0.46
C ILE A 104 18.79 -17.72 -1.25
N GLN A 105 18.71 -17.64 -2.58
CA GLN A 105 19.35 -18.57 -3.50
C GLN A 105 20.83 -18.23 -3.72
N ALA A 106 21.59 -19.16 -4.29
CA ALA A 106 22.98 -18.90 -4.65
C ALA A 106 23.10 -17.85 -5.77
N GLY A 107 24.10 -16.98 -5.67
CA GLY A 107 24.35 -15.90 -6.65
C GLY A 107 23.68 -14.56 -6.32
N GLU A 108 22.86 -14.50 -5.26
CA GLU A 108 22.27 -13.27 -4.74
C GLU A 108 23.24 -12.50 -3.81
N PRO A 109 23.01 -11.20 -3.52
CA PRO A 109 23.89 -10.39 -2.68
C PRO A 109 24.01 -10.83 -1.21
N LEU A 110 23.14 -11.72 -0.73
CA LEU A 110 23.18 -12.27 0.63
C LEU A 110 23.64 -13.74 0.61
N PRO A 111 24.22 -14.24 1.73
CA PRO A 111 24.62 -15.64 1.82
C PRO A 111 23.47 -16.61 1.49
N PRO A 112 23.72 -17.66 0.68
CA PRO A 112 22.71 -18.67 0.36
C PRO A 112 22.15 -19.30 1.64
N GLY A 113 20.84 -19.54 1.68
CA GLY A 113 20.17 -20.06 2.87
C GLY A 113 19.77 -19.00 3.90
N THR A 114 20.06 -17.71 3.67
CA THR A 114 19.55 -16.64 4.52
C THR A 114 18.01 -16.58 4.42
N PRO A 115 17.26 -16.61 5.54
CA PRO A 115 15.80 -16.59 5.48
C PRO A 115 15.26 -15.17 5.21
N TYR A 116 14.14 -15.13 4.50
CA TYR A 116 13.30 -13.94 4.35
C TYR A 116 11.83 -14.29 4.66
N ASP A 117 11.11 -13.31 5.20
CA ASP A 117 9.68 -13.39 5.51
C ASP A 117 9.07 -12.00 5.25
N ALA A 118 8.04 -11.91 4.42
CA ALA A 118 7.38 -10.64 4.12
C ALA A 118 6.67 -10.01 5.34
N LEU A 119 6.48 -10.76 6.43
CA LEU A 119 5.99 -10.25 7.71
C LEU A 119 7.10 -9.86 8.70
N ASP A 120 8.38 -9.96 8.31
CA ASP A 120 9.49 -9.39 9.09
C ASP A 120 9.25 -7.88 9.28
N PRO A 121 9.13 -7.39 10.53
CA PRO A 121 8.86 -5.98 10.80
C PRO A 121 9.87 -5.02 10.18
N ALA A 122 11.14 -5.43 10.04
CA ALA A 122 12.17 -4.60 9.41
C ALA A 122 11.93 -4.47 7.89
N LEU A 123 11.45 -5.53 7.24
CA LEU A 123 11.12 -5.51 5.81
C LEU A 123 9.82 -4.74 5.54
N LEU A 124 8.82 -4.90 6.41
CA LEU A 124 7.60 -4.10 6.36
C LEU A 124 7.91 -2.60 6.50
N LEU A 125 8.77 -2.24 7.46
CA LEU A 125 9.21 -0.86 7.66
C LEU A 125 9.97 -0.34 6.44
N TRP A 126 10.88 -1.14 5.87
CA TRP A 126 11.61 -0.76 4.65
C TRP A 126 10.63 -0.41 3.52
N VAL A 127 9.71 -1.33 3.19
CA VAL A 127 8.72 -1.12 2.13
C VAL A 127 7.85 0.09 2.42
N HIS A 128 7.35 0.25 3.65
CA HIS A 128 6.53 1.39 4.03
C HIS A 128 7.29 2.72 3.91
N ALA A 129 8.54 2.79 4.39
CA ALA A 129 9.37 3.99 4.31
C ALA A 129 9.60 4.42 2.85
N THR A 130 9.88 3.47 1.95
CA THR A 130 10.06 3.79 0.51
C THR A 130 8.79 4.31 -0.16
N LEU A 131 7.61 3.85 0.28
CA LEU A 131 6.32 4.34 -0.20
C LEU A 131 6.09 5.77 0.28
N VAL A 132 6.23 6.03 1.58
CA VAL A 132 6.04 7.36 2.17
C VAL A 132 7.01 8.36 1.56
N ASP A 133 8.30 8.04 1.52
CA ASP A 133 9.33 8.92 0.96
C ASP A 133 9.06 9.25 -0.52
N SER A 134 8.64 8.26 -1.31
CA SER A 134 8.27 8.49 -2.71
C SER A 134 6.99 9.30 -2.86
N ALA A 135 6.00 9.07 -2.00
CA ALA A 135 4.74 9.81 -2.03
C ALA A 135 4.95 11.29 -1.68
N LEU A 136 5.69 11.59 -0.61
CA LEU A 136 5.98 12.96 -0.19
C LEU A 136 6.76 13.72 -1.27
N LEU A 137 7.83 13.13 -1.81
CA LEU A 137 8.60 13.73 -2.89
C LEU A 137 7.73 14.00 -4.13
N THR A 138 6.88 13.06 -4.51
CA THR A 138 6.03 13.20 -5.70
C THR A 138 4.95 14.24 -5.49
N TYR A 139 4.36 14.29 -4.29
CA TYR A 139 3.38 15.30 -3.92
C TYR A 139 3.99 16.71 -3.99
N ASP A 140 5.16 16.91 -3.38
CA ASP A 140 5.88 18.19 -3.40
C ASP A 140 6.22 18.67 -4.81
N LEU A 141 6.62 17.74 -5.69
CA LEU A 141 7.04 18.06 -7.06
C LEU A 141 5.87 18.35 -8.02
N PHE A 142 4.73 17.69 -7.84
CA PHE A 142 3.68 17.66 -8.86
C PHE A 142 2.30 18.14 -8.39
N VAL A 143 2.09 18.31 -7.08
CA VAL A 143 0.81 18.77 -6.52
C VAL A 143 1.00 20.12 -5.85
N GLU A 144 1.59 20.14 -4.66
CA GLU A 144 1.94 21.34 -3.91
C GLU A 144 3.01 21.02 -2.86
N PRO A 145 3.89 21.96 -2.51
CA PRO A 145 4.85 21.76 -1.44
C PRO A 145 4.15 21.53 -0.10
N LEU A 146 4.55 20.48 0.62
CA LEU A 146 4.18 20.28 2.01
C LEU A 146 4.88 21.35 2.86
N SER A 147 4.09 22.23 3.45
CA SER A 147 4.58 23.37 4.23
C SER A 147 5.60 22.92 5.29
N SER A 148 6.77 23.56 5.27
CA SER A 148 7.79 23.49 6.34
C SER A 148 7.41 24.34 7.54
#